data_AF-A0A6L7U0V8-F1
#
_entry.id   AF-A0A6L7U0V8-F1
#
_cell.length_a   1.000
_cell.length_b   1.000
_cell.length_c   1.000
_cell.angle_alpha   90.00
_cell.angle_beta   90.00
_cell.angle_gamma   90.00
#
_symmetry.space_group_name_H-M   'P 1'
#
loop_
_entity.id
_entity.type
_entity.pdbx_description
1 polymer ?
#
loop_
_entity_poly.entity_id
_entity_poly.type
_entity_poly.pdbx_seq_one_letter_code
_entity_poly.pdbx_strand_id
1 'polypeptide(L)'
;MVIINSIEMTTNPQESKEKEDPGSVILSFHMESSATLWNRIFEGFSSEMILVSRFEGKDRKALEILYRFGSMVAKRYRKCAVEPRVYGIVIKKDVSDETEETINEWMDLMRKLRHEITGFL
;
A
#
# COMPACT_ATOMS: atom_id res chain seq x y z
N MET A 1 -3.67 22.46 -11.11
CA MET A 1 -3.38 22.24 -9.68
C MET A 1 -4.12 20.97 -9.26
N VAL A 2 -3.41 19.84 -9.15
CA VAL A 2 -4.01 18.56 -8.73
C VAL A 2 -3.97 18.54 -7.20
N ILE A 3 -5.14 18.58 -6.57
CA ILE A 3 -5.26 18.42 -5.11
C ILE A 3 -5.31 16.92 -4.86
N ILE A 4 -4.21 16.34 -4.38
CA ILE A 4 -4.17 14.95 -3.94
C ILE A 4 -4.74 14.92 -2.53
N ASN A 5 -5.94 14.36 -2.37
CA ASN A 5 -6.49 14.08 -1.05
C ASN A 5 -5.97 12.71 -0.59
N SER A 6 -5.01 12.70 0.32
CA SER A 6 -4.56 11.47 0.98
C SER A 6 -5.49 11.17 2.15
N ILE A 7 -6.25 10.08 2.07
CA ILE A 7 -7.01 9.57 3.22
C ILE A 7 -6.15 8.47 3.83
N GLU A 8 -5.65 8.69 5.05
CA GLU A 8 -5.06 7.62 5.84
C GLU A 8 -6.18 6.68 6.30
N MET A 9 -6.13 5.43 5.85
CA MET A 9 -7.03 4.41 6.36
C MET A 9 -6.46 3.90 7.69
N THR A 10 -6.80 4.60 8.77
CA THR A 10 -6.55 4.10 10.12
C THR A 10 -7.55 3.01 10.43
N THR A 11 -7.07 1.76 10.56
CA THR A 11 -7.85 0.74 11.27
C THR A 11 -8.05 1.18 12.73
N ASN A 12 -9.19 0.76 13.28
CA ASN A 12 -9.74 1.04 14.62
C ASN A 12 -8.69 1.35 15.73
N PRO A 13 -8.90 2.33 16.64
CA PRO A 13 -7.93 2.71 17.69
C PRO A 13 -7.62 1.66 18.78
N GLN A 14 -7.99 0.39 18.59
CA GLN A 14 -7.79 -0.69 19.55
C GLN A 14 -6.81 -1.79 19.12
N GLU A 15 -5.93 -1.55 18.14
CA GLU A 15 -4.74 -2.40 17.99
C GLU A 15 -3.69 -2.01 19.05
N SER A 16 -3.55 -2.94 20.01
CA SER A 16 -2.43 -3.15 20.92
C SER A 16 -1.13 -2.47 20.48
N LYS A 17 -0.45 -1.83 21.44
CA LYS A 17 0.99 -1.51 21.36
C LYS A 17 1.78 -2.77 20.98
N GLU A 18 1.93 -3.02 19.69
CA GLU A 18 2.84 -4.04 19.18
C GLU A 18 4.26 -3.49 19.39
N LYS A 19 5.03 -4.20 20.22
CA LYS A 19 6.42 -3.87 20.49
C LYS A 19 7.17 -3.80 19.17
N GLU A 20 7.83 -2.68 18.90
CA GLU A 20 8.78 -2.55 17.81
C GLU A 20 9.89 -3.59 17.97
N ASP A 21 9.79 -4.67 17.20
CA ASP A 21 10.85 -5.67 17.07
C ASP A 21 11.95 -5.12 16.13
N PRO A 22 13.25 -5.27 16.41
CA PRO A 22 14.32 -4.60 15.67
C PRO A 22 14.46 -5.05 14.20
N GLY A 23 13.84 -6.17 13.81
CA GLY A 23 13.75 -6.68 12.43
C GLY A 23 12.44 -6.37 11.71
N SER A 24 11.67 -5.39 12.18
CA SER A 24 10.29 -5.17 11.70
C SER A 24 10.23 -4.49 10.34
N VAL A 25 9.54 -5.15 9.40
CA VAL A 25 8.98 -4.50 8.21
C VAL A 25 7.65 -3.87 8.60
N ILE A 26 7.53 -2.57 8.36
CA ILE A 26 6.31 -1.79 8.58
C ILE A 26 5.52 -1.79 7.28
N LEU A 27 4.20 -2.03 7.37
CA LEU A 27 3.27 -1.91 6.25
C LEU A 27 2.24 -0.82 6.57
N SER A 28 2.10 0.16 5.69
CA SER A 28 1.01 1.14 5.75
C SER A 28 0.20 1.17 4.45
N PHE A 29 -1.06 1.59 4.57
CA PHE A 29 -1.97 1.76 3.44
C PHE A 29 -2.43 3.20 3.35
N HIS A 30 -2.44 3.74 2.14
CA HIS A 30 -2.98 5.06 1.82
C HIS A 30 -3.81 4.97 0.55
N MET A 31 -4.91 5.73 0.50
CA MET A 31 -5.68 5.88 -0.74
C MET A 31 -5.34 7.24 -1.35
N GLU A 32 -4.87 7.24 -2.59
CA GLU A 32 -4.70 8.44 -3.40
C GLU A 32 -5.86 8.53 -4.38
N SER A 33 -6.50 9.70 -4.47
CA SER A 33 -7.49 9.97 -5.53
C SER A 33 -7.19 11.30 -6.21
N SER A 34 -7.33 11.31 -7.53
CA SER A 34 -7.30 12.55 -8.33
C SER A 34 -8.63 13.33 -8.27
N ALA A 35 -9.63 12.81 -7.53
CA ALA A 35 -10.90 13.48 -7.33
C ALA A 35 -10.73 14.79 -6.55
N THR A 36 -10.91 15.91 -7.25
CA THR A 36 -11.04 17.22 -6.60
C THR A 36 -12.40 17.33 -5.88
N LEU A 37 -12.55 18.27 -4.95
CA LEU A 37 -13.83 18.55 -4.28
C LEU A 37 -14.97 18.83 -5.29
N TRP A 38 -14.63 19.43 -6.44
CA TRP A 38 -15.54 19.67 -7.56
C TRP A 38 -16.04 18.39 -8.23
N ASN A 39 -15.21 17.33 -8.25
CA ASN A 39 -15.57 16.03 -8.83
C ASN A 39 -16.60 15.28 -7.98
N ARG A 40 -16.76 15.61 -6.69
CA ARG A 40 -17.85 15.07 -5.84
C ARG A 40 -19.19 15.76 -6.06
N ILE A 41 -19.19 17.00 -6.54
CA ILE A 41 -20.40 17.84 -6.66
C ILE A 41 -21.11 17.59 -7.99
N PHE A 42 -20.37 17.21 -9.04
CA PHE A 42 -20.93 16.94 -10.36
C PHE A 42 -20.81 15.45 -10.69
N GLU A 43 -21.92 14.74 -10.44
CA GLU A 43 -22.15 13.32 -10.69
C GLU A 43 -21.64 12.87 -12.08
N GLY A 44 -20.76 11.85 -12.11
CA GLY A 44 -20.50 11.07 -13.33
C GLY A 44 -19.05 10.84 -13.74
N PHE A 45 -18.02 11.17 -12.95
CA PHE A 45 -16.62 10.88 -13.32
C PHE A 45 -16.04 9.67 -12.58
N SER A 46 -15.42 8.75 -13.34
CA SER A 46 -14.55 7.72 -12.76
C SER A 46 -13.40 8.43 -12.05
N SER A 47 -13.43 8.36 -10.73
CA SER A 47 -12.37 8.90 -9.90
C SER A 47 -11.22 7.94 -9.99
N GLU A 48 -10.09 8.34 -10.58
CA GLU A 48 -8.89 7.52 -10.46
C GLU A 48 -8.60 7.37 -8.96
N MET A 49 -8.67 6.13 -8.49
CA MET A 49 -8.37 5.74 -7.11
C MET A 49 -7.20 4.77 -7.14
N ILE A 50 -6.13 5.14 -6.46
CA ILE A 50 -4.92 4.35 -6.33
C ILE A 50 -4.78 3.93 -4.87
N LEU A 51 -4.76 2.63 -4.63
CA LEU A 51 -4.38 2.08 -3.34
C LEU A 51 -2.86 1.96 -3.27
N VAL A 52 -2.28 2.63 -2.29
CA VAL A 52 -0.85 2.69 -2.04
C VAL A 52 -0.53 1.83 -0.83
N SER A 53 0.22 0.75 -1.03
CA SER A 53 0.76 -0.10 0.03
C SER A 53 2.25 0.19 0.18
N ARG A 54 2.68 0.71 1.32
CA ARG A 54 4.07 1.06 1.59
C ARG A 54 4.69 0.05 2.55
N PHE A 55 5.80 -0.52 2.14
CA PHE A 55 6.62 -1.40 2.99
C PHE A 55 7.93 -0.69 3.33
N GLU A 56 8.22 -0.53 4.62
CA GLU A 56 9.44 0.11 5.12
C GLU A 56 10.24 -0.88 5.97
N GLY A 57 11.56 -0.87 5.82
CA GLY A 57 12.49 -1.69 6.58
C GLY A 57 13.64 -0.86 7.14
N LYS A 58 14.09 -1.19 8.36
CA LYS A 58 15.12 -0.41 9.08
C LYS A 58 16.55 -0.85 8.75
N ASP A 59 16.77 -2.10 8.35
CA ASP A 59 18.10 -2.66 8.10
C ASP A 59 18.33 -3.09 6.64
N ARG A 60 19.61 -3.30 6.28
CA ARG A 60 20.01 -3.66 4.92
C ARG A 60 19.39 -4.97 4.44
N LYS A 61 19.26 -5.97 5.32
CA LYS A 61 18.69 -7.29 4.98
C LYS A 61 17.20 -7.12 4.65
N ALA A 62 16.46 -6.37 5.47
CA ALA A 62 15.09 -5.98 5.22
C ALA A 62 14.91 -5.27 3.88
N LEU A 63 15.76 -4.28 3.57
CA LEU A 63 15.70 -3.58 2.29
C LEU A 63 15.96 -4.51 1.10
N GLU A 64 16.95 -5.40 1.18
CA GLU A 64 17.24 -6.37 0.12
C GLU A 64 16.06 -7.33 -0.12
N ILE A 65 15.42 -7.81 0.96
CA ILE A 65 14.23 -8.65 0.85
C ILE A 65 13.06 -7.86 0.25
N LEU A 66 12.84 -6.62 0.70
CA LEU A 66 11.79 -5.74 0.16
C LEU A 66 11.97 -5.45 -1.32
N TYR A 67 13.19 -5.19 -1.80
CA TYR A 67 13.44 -4.98 -3.23
C TYR A 67 13.21 -6.24 -4.06
N ARG A 68 13.63 -7.41 -3.56
CA ARG A 68 13.33 -8.70 -4.21
C ARG A 68 11.82 -8.95 -4.26
N PHE A 69 11.14 -8.72 -3.16
CA PHE A 69 9.68 -8.82 -3.07
C PHE A 69 8.99 -7.88 -4.06
N GLY A 70 9.39 -6.61 -4.12
CA GLY A 70 8.87 -5.64 -5.07
C GLY A 70 9.04 -6.08 -6.52
N SER A 71 10.20 -6.65 -6.88
CA SER A 71 10.43 -7.22 -8.21
C SER A 71 9.50 -8.41 -8.52
N MET A 72 9.22 -9.27 -7.54
CA MET A 72 8.25 -10.36 -7.71
C MET A 72 6.83 -9.86 -7.91
N VAL A 73 6.41 -8.85 -7.12
CA VAL A 73 5.09 -8.23 -7.25
C VAL A 73 4.92 -7.62 -8.65
N ALA A 74 5.88 -6.82 -9.10
CA ALA A 74 5.84 -6.19 -10.43
C ALA A 74 5.74 -7.21 -11.57
N LYS A 75 6.32 -8.41 -11.42
CA LYS A 75 6.22 -9.50 -12.40
C LYS A 75 4.88 -10.23 -12.37
N ARG A 76 4.30 -10.43 -11.18
CA ARG A 76 3.09 -11.23 -10.99
C ARG A 76 1.80 -10.44 -11.18
N TYR A 77 1.79 -9.15 -10.84
CA TYR A 77 0.58 -8.33 -10.82
C TYR A 77 0.66 -7.21 -11.86
N ARG A 78 0.07 -7.44 -13.04
CA ARG A 78 0.16 -6.54 -14.21
C ARG A 78 -0.46 -5.15 -14.03
N LYS A 79 -1.38 -4.98 -13.07
CA LYS A 79 -2.02 -3.69 -12.74
C LYS A 79 -1.36 -2.99 -11.54
N CYS A 80 -0.13 -3.37 -11.18
CA CYS A 80 0.58 -2.80 -10.05
C CYS A 80 1.86 -2.10 -10.51
N ALA A 81 2.02 -0.86 -10.09
CA ALA A 81 3.30 -0.16 -10.18
C ALA A 81 4.07 -0.38 -8.88
N VAL A 82 5.35 -0.73 -8.97
CA VAL A 82 6.23 -0.88 -7.82
C VAL A 82 7.36 0.11 -7.92
N GLU A 83 7.51 0.95 -6.89
CA GLU A 83 8.50 2.01 -6.83
C GLU A 83 9.46 1.73 -5.66
N PRO A 84 10.76 1.51 -5.91
CA PRO A 84 11.74 1.44 -4.84
C PRO A 84 11.93 2.82 -4.18
N ARG A 85 12.09 2.82 -2.86
CA ARG A 85 12.34 4.00 -2.02
C ARG A 85 13.55 3.76 -1.14
N VAL A 86 14.15 4.83 -0.62
CA VAL A 86 15.36 4.76 0.22
C VAL A 86 15.19 3.79 1.39
N TYR A 87 13.99 3.72 1.97
CA TYR A 87 13.67 2.90 3.14
C TYR A 87 12.74 1.72 2.84
N GLY A 88 12.56 1.33 1.57
CA GLY A 88 11.75 0.16 1.23
C GLY A 88 11.09 0.25 -0.14
N ILE A 89 9.81 -0.13 -0.24
CA ILE A 89 9.09 -0.13 -1.52
C ILE A 89 7.69 0.46 -1.36
N VAL A 90 7.17 1.01 -2.45
CA VAL A 90 5.78 1.43 -2.58
C VAL A 90 5.14 0.63 -3.70
N ILE A 91 3.99 0.02 -3.42
CA ILE A 91 3.18 -0.70 -4.39
C ILE A 91 1.90 0.11 -4.59
N LYS A 92 1.64 0.50 -5.84
CA LYS A 92 0.44 1.23 -6.23
C LYS A 92 -0.43 0.32 -7.08
N LYS A 93 -1.70 0.19 -6.71
CA LYS A 93 -2.71 -0.55 -7.46
C LYS A 93 -3.83 0.40 -7.84
N ASP A 94 -4.16 0.44 -9.13
CA ASP A 94 -5.38 1.10 -9.59
C ASP A 94 -6.60 0.28 -9.13
N VAL A 95 -7.49 0.94 -8.40
CA VAL A 95 -8.72 0.38 -7.83
C VAL A 95 -9.96 1.16 -8.26
N SER A 96 -9.86 1.97 -9.31
CA SER A 96 -10.92 2.89 -9.76
C SER A 96 -12.23 2.18 -10.14
N ASP A 97 -12.13 0.96 -10.66
CA ASP A 97 -13.25 0.11 -11.08
C ASP A 97 -13.46 -1.11 -10.16
N GLU A 98 -12.76 -1.17 -9.02
CA GLU A 98 -12.76 -2.34 -8.14
C GLU A 98 -13.75 -2.14 -6.98
N THR A 99 -14.35 -3.24 -6.49
CA THR A 99 -15.30 -3.18 -5.37
C THR A 99 -14.56 -3.05 -4.03
N GLU A 100 -15.29 -2.64 -2.97
CA GLU A 100 -14.75 -2.62 -1.60
C GLU A 100 -14.21 -4.00 -1.18
N GLU A 101 -14.88 -5.09 -1.59
CA GLU A 101 -14.43 -6.46 -1.35
C GLU A 101 -13.05 -6.71 -1.96
N THR A 102 -12.83 -6.34 -3.23
CA THR A 102 -11.55 -6.53 -3.91
C THR A 102 -10.43 -5.65 -3.34
N ILE A 103 -10.77 -4.48 -2.81
CA ILE A 103 -9.84 -3.62 -2.06
C ILE A 103 -9.41 -4.30 -0.76
N ASN A 104 -10.37 -4.83 0.00
CA ASN A 104 -10.09 -5.53 1.26
C ASN A 104 -9.26 -6.81 1.04
N GLU A 105 -9.58 -7.60 0.01
CA GLU A 105 -8.80 -8.78 -0.38
C GLU A 105 -7.34 -8.42 -0.70
N TRP A 106 -7.11 -7.29 -1.36
CA TRP A 106 -5.76 -6.82 -1.65
C TRP A 106 -5.01 -6.40 -0.39
N MET A 107 -5.67 -5.68 0.52
CA MET A 107 -5.07 -5.30 1.79
C MET A 107 -4.70 -6.55 2.61
N ASP A 108 -5.57 -7.56 2.64
CA ASP A 108 -5.29 -8.82 3.32
C ASP A 108 -4.16 -9.61 2.67
N LEU A 109 -4.09 -9.63 1.34
CA LEU A 109 -2.95 -10.20 0.62
C LEU A 109 -1.65 -9.51 1.04
N MET A 110 -1.61 -8.18 1.06
CA MET A 110 -0.42 -7.42 1.45
C MET A 110 -0.04 -7.65 2.91
N ARG A 111 -1.02 -7.76 3.82
CA ARG A 111 -0.77 -8.14 5.22
C ARG A 111 -0.17 -9.54 5.32
N LYS A 112 -0.71 -10.53 4.62
CA LYS A 112 -0.15 -11.90 4.60
C LYS A 112 1.28 -11.91 4.07
N LEU A 113 1.53 -11.20 2.97
CA LEU A 113 2.87 -11.08 2.39
C LEU A 113 3.85 -10.40 3.34
N ARG A 114 3.43 -9.36 4.10
CA ARG A 114 4.27 -8.80 5.18
C ARG A 114 4.68 -9.86 6.18
N HIS A 115 3.72 -10.67 6.67
CA HIS A 115 4.01 -11.72 7.66
C HIS A 115 5.00 -12.76 7.12
N GLU A 116 4.83 -13.17 5.85
CA GLU A 116 5.78 -14.06 5.18
C GLU A 116 7.18 -13.42 5.12
N ILE A 117 7.29 -12.17 4.66
CA ILE A 117 8.55 -11.42 4.57
C ILE A 117 9.25 -11.33 5.94
N THR A 118 8.51 -10.99 7.00
CA THR A 118 9.06 -10.92 8.35
C THR A 118 9.54 -12.28 8.87
N GLY A 119 8.93 -13.38 8.43
CA GLY A 119 9.41 -14.72 8.74
C GLY A 119 10.76 -15.08 8.09
N PHE A 120 11.21 -14.32 7.08
CA PHE A 120 12.52 -14.50 6.43
C PHE A 120 13.63 -13.59 7.01
N LEU A 121 13.29 -12.68 7.91
CA LEU A 121 14.22 -11.74 8.55
C LEU A 121 14.85 -12.36 9.80
#